data_AF-A0A1Y1M2X9-F1
#
_entry.id   AF-A0A1Y1M2X9-F1
#
_cell.length_a   1.000
_cell.length_b   1.000
_cell.length_c   1.000
_cell.angle_alpha   90.00
_cell.angle_beta   90.00
_cell.angle_gamma   90.00
#
_symmetry.space_group_name_H-M   'P 1'
#
loop_
_entity.id
_entity.type
_entity.pdbx_description
1 polymer ?
#
loop_
_entity_poly.entity_id
_entity_poly.type
_entity_poly.pdbx_seq_one_letter_code
_entity_poly.pdbx_strand_id
1 'polypeptide(L)'
;EGFKYPLAARIINRDLYMDDLVTSVSEFEEAYSLHVESIKLCAAGRFELTKWSTNCTDLLEKIPIDKRLSNSVSFKADTKILGMQWNPDSDSLSFYITLPELKCTKRLILSTVARCYDPIGLIAPFILYLKLLVKELWRLNL
;
A
#
# COMPACT_ATOMS: atom_id res chain seq x y z
N GLU A 1 -25.67 -8.95 -3.56
CA GLU A 1 -25.60 -7.51 -3.23
C GLU A 1 -24.84 -6.65 -4.25
N GLY A 2 -23.80 -7.15 -4.93
CA GLY A 2 -22.97 -6.35 -5.86
C GLY A 2 -23.71 -5.61 -7.00
N PHE A 3 -24.88 -6.10 -7.44
CA PHE A 3 -25.69 -5.41 -8.45
C PHE A 3 -26.26 -4.06 -7.98
N LYS A 4 -26.36 -3.83 -6.65
CA LYS A 4 -26.80 -2.56 -6.07
C LYS A 4 -25.67 -1.51 -6.01
N TYR A 5 -24.42 -1.96 -6.10
CA TYR A 5 -23.21 -1.15 -5.93
C TYR A 5 -22.19 -1.52 -7.02
N PRO A 6 -22.49 -1.22 -8.30
CA PRO A 6 -21.72 -1.72 -9.44
C PRO A 6 -20.30 -1.15 -9.50
N LEU A 7 -20.07 0.09 -9.04
CA LEU A 7 -18.72 0.67 -9.03
C LEU A 7 -17.86 -0.05 -7.99
N ALA A 8 -18.36 -0.17 -6.76
CA ALA A 8 -17.63 -0.87 -5.71
C ALA A 8 -17.42 -2.36 -6.02
N ALA A 9 -18.42 -3.05 -6.60
CA ALA A 9 -18.29 -4.46 -6.96
C ALA A 9 -17.20 -4.69 -8.02
N ARG A 10 -17.12 -3.80 -9.02
CA ARG A 10 -16.06 -3.84 -10.04
C ARG A 10 -14.68 -3.63 -9.42
N ILE A 11 -14.55 -2.61 -8.58
CA ILE A 11 -13.27 -2.24 -7.97
C ILE A 11 -12.82 -3.30 -6.96
N ILE A 12 -13.69 -3.77 -6.08
CA ILE A 12 -13.36 -4.83 -5.10
C ILE A 12 -12.91 -6.12 -5.81
N ASN A 13 -13.54 -6.50 -6.92
CA ASN A 13 -13.10 -7.69 -7.67
C ASN A 13 -11.73 -7.52 -8.34
N ARG A 14 -11.33 -6.29 -8.67
CA ARG A 14 -10.10 -6.00 -9.41
C ARG A 14 -8.92 -5.65 -8.48
N ASP A 15 -9.21 -4.87 -7.45
CA ASP A 15 -8.22 -4.06 -6.71
C ASP A 15 -8.14 -4.42 -5.23
N LEU A 16 -8.99 -5.35 -4.75
CA LEU A 16 -8.85 -5.87 -3.39
C LEU A 16 -7.68 -6.86 -3.35
N TYR A 17 -6.65 -6.52 -2.58
CA TYR A 17 -5.54 -7.42 -2.29
C TYR A 17 -5.57 -7.81 -0.81
N MET A 18 -5.94 -9.07 -0.54
CA MET A 18 -6.19 -9.56 0.82
C MET A 18 -7.21 -8.67 1.56
N ASP A 19 -6.77 -7.88 2.52
CA ASP A 19 -7.55 -6.94 3.33
C ASP A 19 -7.42 -5.47 2.87
N ASP A 20 -6.52 -5.17 1.94
CA ASP A 20 -6.27 -3.83 1.42
C ASP A 20 -7.05 -3.58 0.12
N LEU A 21 -7.93 -2.57 0.12
CA LEU A 21 -8.59 -2.05 -1.08
C LEU A 21 -7.87 -0.78 -1.55
N VAL A 22 -7.14 -0.86 -2.67
CA VAL A 22 -6.29 0.23 -3.14
C VAL A 22 -6.59 0.52 -4.61
N THR A 23 -7.10 1.71 -4.90
CA THR A 23 -7.52 2.10 -6.26
C THR A 23 -7.21 3.56 -6.51
N SER A 24 -7.05 3.92 -7.78
CA SER A 24 -7.03 5.31 -8.23
C SER A 24 -8.19 5.57 -9.19
N VAL A 25 -8.68 6.80 -9.17
CA VAL A 25 -9.72 7.33 -10.07
C VAL A 25 -9.36 8.77 -10.42
N SER A 26 -9.85 9.26 -11.55
CA SER A 26 -9.45 10.57 -12.08
C SER A 26 -10.27 11.73 -11.55
N GLU A 27 -11.45 11.47 -11.00
CA GLU A 27 -12.41 12.50 -10.60
C GLU A 27 -12.88 12.36 -9.14
N PHE A 28 -13.11 13.50 -8.50
CA PHE A 28 -13.60 13.57 -7.13
C PHE A 28 -14.94 12.85 -6.94
N GLU A 29 -15.89 13.08 -7.85
CA GLU A 29 -17.23 12.50 -7.76
C GLU A 29 -17.21 10.97 -7.88
N GLU A 30 -16.32 10.43 -8.73
CA GLU A 30 -16.10 8.99 -8.83
C GLU A 30 -15.48 8.44 -7.54
N ALA A 31 -14.49 9.14 -6.97
CA ALA A 31 -13.84 8.74 -5.72
C ALA A 31 -14.82 8.72 -4.54
N TYR A 32 -15.65 9.76 -4.43
CA TYR A 32 -16.67 9.85 -3.39
C TYR A 32 -17.75 8.77 -3.53
N SER A 33 -18.24 8.56 -4.75
CA SER A 33 -19.22 7.50 -5.05
C SER A 33 -18.66 6.12 -4.72
N LEU A 34 -17.40 5.87 -5.09
CA LEU A 34 -16.71 4.62 -4.81
C LEU A 34 -16.52 4.38 -3.32
N HIS A 35 -16.14 5.41 -2.55
CA HIS A 35 -16.03 5.33 -1.10
C HIS A 35 -17.38 4.92 -0.46
N VAL A 36 -18.47 5.60 -0.83
CA VAL A 36 -19.80 5.34 -0.30
C VAL A 36 -20.31 3.94 -0.68
N GLU A 37 -20.16 3.55 -1.95
CA GLU A 37 -20.58 2.23 -2.43
C GLU A 37 -19.77 1.11 -1.77
N SER A 38 -18.46 1.31 -1.57
CA SER A 38 -17.57 0.30 -0.95
C SER A 38 -17.97 0.04 0.49
N ILE A 39 -18.27 1.09 1.27
CA ILE A 39 -18.78 0.95 2.64
C ILE A 39 -20.08 0.14 2.65
N LYS A 40 -21.04 0.49 1.78
CA LYS A 40 -22.36 -0.17 1.75
C LYS A 40 -22.25 -1.64 1.32
N LEU A 41 -21.44 -1.93 0.30
CA LEU A 41 -21.26 -3.29 -0.21
C LEU A 41 -20.56 -4.18 0.82
N CYS A 42 -19.48 -3.70 1.45
CA CYS A 42 -18.80 -4.45 2.50
C CYS A 42 -19.68 -4.64 3.74
N ALA A 43 -20.44 -3.61 4.15
CA ALA A 43 -21.38 -3.71 5.27
C ALA A 43 -22.47 -4.76 5.02
N ALA A 44 -22.94 -4.90 3.78
CA ALA A 44 -23.89 -5.95 3.40
C ALA A 44 -23.30 -7.37 3.57
N GLY A 45 -21.98 -7.50 3.44
CA GLY A 45 -21.21 -8.71 3.76
C GLY A 45 -20.76 -8.82 5.23
N ARG A 46 -21.17 -7.89 6.10
CA ARG A 46 -20.71 -7.75 7.51
C ARG A 46 -19.22 -7.43 7.67
N PHE A 47 -18.61 -6.83 6.65
CA PHE A 47 -17.26 -6.29 6.71
C PHE A 47 -17.29 -4.78 6.93
N GLU A 48 -16.44 -4.29 7.81
CA GLU A 48 -16.28 -2.88 8.09
C GLU A 48 -14.97 -2.37 7.49
N LEU A 49 -15.06 -1.49 6.49
CA LEU A 49 -13.89 -0.81 5.94
C LEU A 49 -13.44 0.32 6.88
N THR A 50 -12.17 0.33 7.21
CA THR A 50 -11.54 1.29 8.13
C THR A 50 -10.20 1.75 7.59
N LYS A 51 -9.53 2.67 8.30
CA LYS A 51 -8.20 3.19 7.95
C LYS A 51 -8.15 3.81 6.54
N TRP A 52 -9.14 4.63 6.21
CA TRP A 52 -9.21 5.33 4.93
C TRP A 52 -8.10 6.39 4.81
N SER A 53 -7.51 6.48 3.63
CA SER A 53 -6.55 7.50 3.24
C SER A 53 -6.73 7.86 1.76
N THR A 54 -6.48 9.11 1.40
CA THR A 54 -6.63 9.63 0.03
C THR A 54 -5.71 10.84 -0.16
N ASN A 55 -5.25 11.06 -1.39
CA ASN A 55 -4.55 12.28 -1.81
C ASN A 55 -5.50 13.45 -2.11
N CYS A 56 -6.82 13.26 -1.97
CA CYS A 56 -7.82 14.31 -2.17
C CYS A 56 -8.32 14.84 -0.81
N THR A 57 -7.94 16.06 -0.46
CA THR A 57 -8.34 16.71 0.80
C THR A 57 -9.85 16.80 0.96
N ASP A 58 -10.57 17.19 -0.10
CA ASP A 58 -12.04 17.33 -0.09
C ASP A 58 -12.74 16.00 0.25
N LEU A 59 -12.16 14.87 -0.19
CA LEU A 59 -12.69 13.54 0.13
C LEU A 59 -12.34 13.14 1.55
N LEU A 60 -11.10 13.41 1.99
CA LEU A 60 -10.65 13.12 3.34
C LEU A 60 -11.51 13.84 4.39
N GLU A 61 -11.89 15.08 4.13
CA GLU A 61 -12.77 15.87 5.00
C GLU A 61 -14.16 15.24 5.18
N LYS A 62 -14.69 14.56 4.16
CA LYS A 62 -15.97 13.85 4.22
C LYS A 62 -15.90 12.53 5.00
N ILE A 63 -14.72 12.02 5.28
CA ILE A 63 -14.52 10.77 6.03
C ILE A 63 -14.46 11.06 7.55
N PRO A 64 -15.21 10.37 8.42
CA PRO A 64 -15.10 10.52 9.86
C PRO A 64 -13.69 10.27 10.39
N ILE A 65 -13.23 11.05 11.37
CA ILE A 65 -11.85 11.00 11.88
C ILE A 65 -11.50 9.59 12.41
N ASP A 66 -12.44 8.93 13.10
CA ASP A 66 -12.26 7.57 13.64
C ASP A 66 -12.12 6.48 12.56
N LYS A 67 -12.44 6.81 11.30
CA LYS A 67 -12.30 5.93 10.14
C LYS A 67 -11.06 6.22 9.30
N ARG A 68 -10.33 7.29 9.57
CA ARG A 68 -9.11 7.66 8.82
C ARG A 68 -7.91 6.82 9.30
N LEU A 69 -6.94 6.59 8.41
CA LEU A 69 -5.68 5.93 8.76
C LEU A 69 -4.82 6.81 9.71
N SER A 70 -4.89 8.13 9.55
CA SER A 70 -4.23 9.10 10.41
C SER A 70 -5.19 10.20 10.85
N ASN A 71 -5.05 10.62 12.12
CA ASN A 71 -5.82 11.72 12.72
C ASN A 71 -5.25 13.10 12.36
N SER A 72 -4.05 13.18 11.77
CA SER A 72 -3.44 14.44 11.35
C SER A 72 -3.76 14.75 9.89
N VAL A 73 -4.11 16.02 9.62
CA VAL A 73 -4.21 16.59 8.27
C VAL A 73 -2.82 16.71 7.61
N SER A 74 -1.73 16.54 8.38
CA SER A 74 -0.38 16.34 7.83
C SER A 74 0.00 14.87 7.83
N PHE A 75 0.37 14.39 6.66
CA PHE A 75 0.63 12.99 6.39
C PHE A 75 2.06 12.66 6.80
N LYS A 76 2.27 12.17 8.02
CA LYS A 76 3.59 11.62 8.40
C LYS A 76 3.79 10.28 7.67
N ALA A 77 5.07 9.97 7.41
CA ALA A 77 5.63 8.86 6.60
C ALA A 77 5.22 7.41 6.99
N ASP A 78 4.13 7.25 7.74
CA ASP A 78 3.66 5.98 8.29
C ASP A 78 2.47 5.38 7.52
N THR A 79 1.94 6.09 6.51
CA THR A 79 0.94 5.48 5.62
C THR A 79 1.62 4.44 4.74
N LYS A 80 1.24 3.18 4.94
CA LYS A 80 1.72 2.06 4.12
C LYS A 80 0.63 1.55 3.21
N ILE A 81 0.98 1.30 1.96
CA ILE A 81 0.14 0.63 0.96
C ILE A 81 0.92 -0.58 0.47
N LEU A 82 0.37 -1.78 0.64
CA LEU A 82 0.98 -3.02 0.15
C LEU A 82 2.46 -3.21 0.56
N GLY A 83 2.82 -2.73 1.75
CA GLY A 83 4.19 -2.79 2.29
C GLY A 83 5.11 -1.64 1.88
N MET A 84 4.69 -0.74 0.99
CA MET A 84 5.43 0.48 0.60
C MET A 84 4.95 1.69 1.37
N GLN A 85 5.80 2.70 1.55
CA GLN A 85 5.36 3.98 2.12
C GLN A 85 4.67 4.79 1.03
N TRP A 86 3.50 5.35 1.32
CA TRP A 86 2.81 6.27 0.43
C TRP A 86 2.70 7.63 1.11
N ASN A 87 3.06 8.69 0.38
CA ASN A 87 2.77 10.06 0.76
C ASN A 87 1.57 10.55 -0.05
N PRO A 88 0.39 10.72 0.55
CA PRO A 88 -0.79 11.22 -0.14
C PRO A 88 -0.64 12.65 -0.65
N ASP A 89 0.11 13.53 0.03
CA ASP A 89 0.25 14.94 -0.37
C ASP A 89 0.92 15.08 -1.75
N SER A 90 1.98 14.32 -1.97
CA SER A 90 2.75 14.33 -3.22
C SER A 90 2.38 13.19 -4.16
N ASP A 91 1.39 12.38 -3.78
CA ASP A 91 1.02 11.12 -4.42
C ASP A 91 2.23 10.26 -4.83
N SER A 92 3.16 10.09 -3.89
CA SER A 92 4.45 9.43 -4.16
C SER A 92 4.61 8.17 -3.32
N LEU A 93 4.97 7.07 -3.98
CA LEU A 93 5.39 5.84 -3.34
C LEU A 93 6.89 5.85 -3.07
N SER A 94 7.26 5.46 -1.85
CA SER A 94 8.62 5.40 -1.36
C SER A 94 8.91 4.03 -0.77
N PHE A 95 10.17 3.60 -0.90
CA PHE A 95 10.67 2.37 -0.33
C PHE A 95 11.92 2.66 0.50
N TYR A 96 11.92 2.26 1.77
CA TYR A 96 13.04 2.51 2.68
C TYR A 96 13.53 1.21 3.32
N ILE A 97 14.85 1.01 3.30
CA ILE A 97 15.51 -0.10 3.99
C ILE A 97 16.46 0.48 5.03
N THR A 98 16.23 0.14 6.29
CA THR A 98 17.25 0.35 7.33
C THR A 98 18.31 -0.74 7.22
N LEU A 99 19.53 -0.32 6.92
CA LEU A 99 20.70 -1.19 6.98
C LEU A 99 21.14 -1.33 8.44
N PRO A 100 21.33 -2.56 8.94
CA PRO A 100 21.83 -2.77 10.30
C PRO A 100 23.30 -2.36 10.42
N GLU A 101 23.68 -1.73 11.54
CA GLU A 101 25.06 -1.28 11.83
C GLU A 101 26.04 -2.43 12.15
N LEU A 102 25.59 -3.68 12.04
CA LEU A 102 26.35 -4.88 12.44
C LEU A 102 27.39 -5.31 11.39
N LYS A 103 28.32 -6.18 11.81
CA LYS A 103 29.28 -6.83 10.91
C LYS A 103 28.55 -7.46 9.71
N CYS A 104 29.05 -7.16 8.52
CA CYS A 104 28.53 -7.69 7.26
C CYS A 104 28.71 -9.22 7.22
N THR A 105 27.62 -9.97 7.31
CA THR A 105 27.61 -11.44 7.16
C THR A 105 26.67 -11.84 6.03
N LYS A 106 26.93 -12.97 5.34
CA LYS A 106 26.00 -13.53 4.34
C LYS A 106 24.57 -13.62 4.85
N ARG A 107 24.39 -14.03 6.11
CA ARG A 107 23.07 -14.13 6.75
C ARG A 107 22.37 -12.78 6.85
N LEU A 108 23.10 -11.73 7.23
CA LEU A 108 22.58 -10.36 7.38
C LEU A 108 22.22 -9.73 6.02
N ILE A 109 23.05 -9.99 5.00
CA ILE A 109 22.77 -9.55 3.64
C ILE A 109 21.49 -10.23 3.16
N LEU A 110 21.40 -11.56 3.26
CA LEU A 110 20.23 -12.31 2.82
C LEU A 110 18.96 -11.85 3.55
N SER A 111 19.01 -11.66 4.87
CA SER A 111 17.85 -11.17 5.63
C SER A 111 17.48 -9.74 5.25
N THR A 112 18.44 -8.90 4.85
CA THR A 112 18.18 -7.54 4.37
C THR A 112 17.52 -7.55 2.99
N VAL A 113 18.01 -8.38 2.06
CA VAL A 113 17.38 -8.55 0.75
C VAL A 113 15.95 -9.11 0.90
N ALA A 114 15.74 -10.06 1.82
CA ALA A 114 14.41 -10.62 2.08
C ALA A 114 13.40 -9.61 2.65
N ARG A 115 13.85 -8.53 3.30
CA ARG A 115 12.98 -7.43 3.74
C ARG A 115 12.49 -6.54 2.59
N CYS A 116 13.07 -6.68 1.39
CA CYS A 116 12.61 -5.99 0.19
C CYS A 116 11.35 -6.67 -0.37
N TYR A 117 10.23 -6.48 0.32
CA TYR A 117 8.93 -7.01 -0.11
C TYR A 117 8.28 -6.02 -1.09
N ASP A 118 7.96 -6.51 -2.28
CA ASP A 118 7.40 -5.74 -3.38
C ASP A 118 6.35 -6.58 -4.12
N PRO A 119 5.10 -6.59 -3.62
CA PRO A 119 4.06 -7.47 -4.15
C PRO A 119 3.64 -7.10 -5.59
N ILE A 120 3.85 -5.85 -6.00
CA ILE A 120 3.42 -5.32 -7.30
C ILE A 120 4.58 -5.12 -8.29
N GLY A 121 5.82 -5.31 -7.86
CA GLY A 121 7.00 -5.31 -8.73
C GLY A 121 7.57 -3.93 -9.07
N LEU A 122 7.19 -2.86 -8.35
CA LEU A 122 7.65 -1.49 -8.63
C LEU A 122 9.15 -1.31 -8.45
N ILE A 123 9.76 -2.04 -7.52
CA ILE A 123 11.20 -2.01 -7.24
C ILE A 123 11.90 -3.31 -7.69
N ALA A 124 11.27 -4.10 -8.56
CA ALA A 124 11.83 -5.35 -9.07
C ALA A 124 13.24 -5.21 -9.67
N PRO A 125 13.58 -4.15 -10.45
CA PRO A 125 14.94 -3.95 -10.94
C PRO A 125 15.96 -3.80 -9.81
N PHE A 126 15.60 -3.09 -8.74
CA PHE A 126 16.46 -2.93 -7.56
C PHE A 126 16.64 -4.26 -6.81
N ILE A 127 15.56 -5.01 -6.59
CA ILE A 127 15.60 -6.34 -5.97
C ILE A 127 16.47 -7.31 -6.79
N LEU A 128 16.45 -7.21 -8.12
CA LEU A 128 17.31 -8.02 -8.98
C LEU A 128 18.79 -7.79 -8.68
N TYR A 129 19.25 -6.54 -8.58
CA TYR A 129 20.64 -6.24 -8.22
C TYR A 129 21.02 -6.80 -6.86
N LEU A 130 20.13 -6.73 -5.87
CA LEU A 130 20.34 -7.33 -4.56
C LEU A 130 20.47 -8.86 -4.62
N LYS A 131 19.64 -9.53 -5.43
CA LYS A 131 19.74 -10.98 -5.66
C LYS A 131 21.02 -11.36 -6.41
N LEU A 132 21.46 -10.55 -7.37
CA LEU A 132 22.73 -10.75 -8.06
C LEU A 132 23.93 -10.60 -7.13
N LEU A 133 23.90 -9.63 -6.21
CA LEU A 133 24.91 -9.50 -5.15
C LEU A 133 24.98 -10.77 -4.29
N VAL A 134 23.82 -11.27 -3.82
CA VAL A 134 23.76 -12.54 -3.06
C VAL A 134 24.35 -13.69 -3.88
N LYS A 135 24.01 -13.81 -5.18
CA LYS A 135 24.58 -14.83 -6.05
C LYS A 135 26.10 -14.73 -6.15
N GLU A 136 26.64 -13.53 -6.30
CA GLU A 136 28.09 -13.31 -6.46
C GLU A 136 28.86 -13.64 -5.17
N LEU A 137 28.32 -13.25 -4.00
CA LEU A 137 28.90 -13.62 -2.71
C LEU A 137 28.98 -15.14 -2.51
N TRP A 138 28.04 -15.90 -3.07
CA TRP A 138 28.08 -17.36 -3.01
C TRP A 138 29.14 -17.91 -3.97
N ARG A 139 29.25 -17.35 -5.18
CA ARG A 139 30.27 -17.73 -6.17
C ARG A 139 31.69 -17.52 -5.65
N LEU A 140 31.92 -16.44 -4.90
CA LEU A 140 33.22 -16.10 -4.32
C LEU A 140 33.53 -16.83 -3.01
N ASN A 141 32.64 -17.68 -2.51
CA ASN A 141 32.72 -18.32 -1.19
C ASN A 141 32.77 -17.37 0.04
N LEU A 142 32.74 -16.05 -0.19
CA LEU A 142 32.01 -15.00 0.55
C LEU A 142 31.85 -15.11 2.08
#